data_AF-A0A0J1ELW1-F1
#
_entry.id   AF-A0A0J1ELW1-F1
#
_cell.length_a   1.000
_cell.length_b   1.000
_cell.length_c   1.000
_cell.angle_alpha   90.00
_cell.angle_beta   90.00
_cell.angle_gamma   90.00
#
_symmetry.space_group_name_H-M   'P 1'
#
loop_
_entity.id
_entity.type
_entity.pdbx_description
1 polymer ?
#
loop_
_entity_poly.entity_id
_entity_poly.type
_entity_poly.pdbx_seq_one_letter_code
_entity_poly.pdbx_strand_id
1 'polypeptide(L)'
;MLAFVPAACFPASVDAAEGDPVAVRLWPGGTVTVESHWGLSVAVQNAPASPEGSTPDRVSGTIAIPETDATVSLGQAGSYLLRRPANQAKPTWQSAAISDTGTGDVFETPNDIRVNSLGTKAVHLQLDGVHLLVAGPDCDVQTLESIEHIDAVIGSNLQRFAAEDGKSLPTTVRNWISVSATAPDSAKVQTQNHNTVAISSQSSESKAKSPAVWWNVSTQPWLMPEAMDKMFVAMEESCSESQAVFAALTAEQMNFQPANGTHTPRWNVEHMMGRQLQFFSQMYHAADVAIPVMDLNPAQMPPDYRFANPNWSGAEEARQMQRVSDFSRRFAYLLDGYGTDDKVAGSRWPSMGALLKQMERHYSEHTANTQKKFQLPGWPSKN
;
A
#
# COMPACT_ATOMS: atom_id res chain seq x y z
N MET A 1 3.85 -41.40 -23.27
CA MET A 1 2.97 -40.94 -22.18
C MET A 1 3.78 -40.02 -21.29
N LEU A 2 3.61 -38.70 -21.46
CA LEU A 2 4.20 -37.71 -20.55
C LEU A 2 3.21 -37.53 -19.39
N ALA A 3 3.63 -37.88 -18.19
CA ALA A 3 2.83 -37.70 -16.98
C ALA A 3 2.74 -36.20 -16.67
N PHE A 4 1.52 -35.67 -16.70
CA PHE A 4 1.21 -34.35 -16.15
C PHE A 4 1.42 -34.41 -14.64
N VAL A 5 2.41 -33.66 -14.15
CA VAL A 5 2.55 -33.41 -12.71
C VAL A 5 1.56 -32.29 -12.37
N PRO A 6 0.55 -32.52 -11.53
CA PRO A 6 -0.35 -31.46 -11.11
C PRO A 6 0.45 -30.45 -10.28
N ALA A 7 0.44 -29.18 -10.70
CA ALA A 7 0.95 -28.08 -9.89
C ALA A 7 0.17 -28.06 -8.58
N ALA A 8 0.87 -28.21 -7.46
CA ALA A 8 0.27 -28.06 -6.15
C ALA A 8 -0.15 -26.60 -5.97
N CYS A 9 -1.46 -26.32 -6.06
CA CYS A 9 -2.03 -25.06 -5.63
C CYS A 9 -1.96 -25.01 -4.10
N PHE A 10 -0.90 -24.40 -3.57
CA PHE A 10 -0.90 -23.97 -2.18
C PHE A 10 -1.95 -22.86 -2.02
N PRO A 11 -2.73 -22.85 -0.93
CA PRO A 11 -3.60 -21.71 -0.65
C PRO A 11 -2.73 -20.46 -0.52
N ALA A 12 -2.97 -19.47 -1.39
CA ALA A 12 -2.36 -18.15 -1.22
C ALA A 12 -2.91 -17.57 0.09
N SER A 13 -2.01 -17.21 1.02
CA SER A 13 -2.42 -16.37 2.14
C SER A 13 -2.80 -14.99 1.60
N VAL A 14 -3.81 -14.36 2.18
CA VAL A 14 -4.21 -12.97 1.90
C VAL A 14 -3.42 -11.99 2.78
N ASP A 15 -2.40 -12.49 3.51
CA ASP A 15 -1.35 -11.65 4.05
C ASP A 15 -0.71 -10.85 2.92
N ALA A 16 -0.34 -9.59 3.18
CA ALA A 16 0.54 -8.90 2.24
C ALA A 16 1.77 -9.79 2.05
N ALA A 17 2.09 -10.10 0.81
CA ALA A 17 3.33 -10.82 0.55
C ALA A 17 4.47 -9.92 1.02
N GLU A 18 5.51 -10.51 1.60
CA GLU A 18 6.73 -9.76 1.91
C GLU A 18 7.18 -9.02 0.64
N GLY A 19 7.15 -7.68 0.67
CA GLY A 19 7.48 -6.83 -0.47
C GLY A 19 6.32 -6.21 -1.25
N ASP A 20 5.09 -6.33 -0.79
CA ASP A 20 3.98 -5.56 -1.37
C ASP A 20 4.26 -4.04 -1.32
N PRO A 21 3.81 -3.28 -2.33
CA PRO A 21 4.24 -1.89 -2.49
C PRO A 21 3.58 -0.99 -1.46
N VAL A 22 4.41 -0.22 -0.77
CA VAL A 22 4.00 0.85 0.14
C VAL A 22 4.03 2.18 -0.61
N ALA A 23 3.09 3.07 -0.32
CA ALA A 23 3.14 4.42 -0.88
C ALA A 23 3.89 5.35 0.07
N VAL A 24 4.86 6.06 -0.48
CA VAL A 24 5.59 7.13 0.20
C VAL A 24 5.19 8.45 -0.45
N ARG A 25 4.72 9.43 0.34
CA ARG A 25 4.38 10.77 -0.15
C ARG A 25 5.14 11.87 0.59
N LEU A 26 5.69 12.82 -0.16
CA LEU A 26 6.41 13.98 0.39
C LEU A 26 5.54 15.25 0.30
N TRP A 27 5.33 15.91 1.43
CA TRP A 27 4.45 17.08 1.52
C TRP A 27 5.26 18.36 1.77
N PRO A 28 4.65 19.55 1.53
CA PRO A 28 5.26 20.81 1.94
C PRO A 28 5.67 20.79 3.43
N GLY A 29 6.76 21.50 3.75
CA GLY A 29 7.33 21.48 5.10
C GLY A 29 8.10 20.20 5.45
N GLY A 30 8.32 19.30 4.48
CA GLY A 30 9.11 18.08 4.64
C GLY A 30 8.41 16.96 5.43
N THR A 31 7.07 17.03 5.57
CA THR A 31 6.29 15.92 6.12
C THR A 31 6.29 14.76 5.14
N VAL A 32 6.48 13.55 5.64
CA VAL A 32 6.41 12.31 4.86
C VAL A 32 5.22 11.50 5.35
N THR A 33 4.36 11.03 4.47
CA THR A 33 3.34 10.04 4.84
C THR A 33 3.66 8.71 4.17
N VAL A 34 3.57 7.63 4.94
CA VAL A 34 3.74 6.26 4.47
C VAL A 34 2.43 5.52 4.64
N GLU A 35 2.00 4.78 3.62
CA GLU A 35 0.74 4.02 3.61
C GLU A 35 0.99 2.57 3.16
N SER A 36 0.62 1.62 4.03
CA SER A 36 0.73 0.16 3.82
C SER A 36 -0.33 -0.38 2.85
N HIS A 37 -0.13 -1.59 2.34
CA HIS A 37 -1.15 -2.33 1.60
C HIS A 37 -2.43 -2.52 2.42
N TRP A 38 -2.30 -2.61 3.75
CA TRP A 38 -3.41 -2.79 4.69
C TRP A 38 -4.21 -1.52 4.99
N GLY A 39 -3.84 -0.40 4.38
CA GLY A 39 -4.49 0.90 4.61
C GLY A 39 -4.23 1.44 6.02
N LEU A 40 -3.12 1.05 6.63
CA LEU A 40 -2.53 1.74 7.78
C LEU A 40 -1.56 2.80 7.30
N SER A 41 -1.54 3.94 7.98
CA SER A 41 -0.77 5.10 7.57
C SER A 41 -0.05 5.79 8.74
N VAL A 42 1.17 6.24 8.49
CA VAL A 42 1.99 6.99 9.44
C VAL A 42 2.49 8.27 8.80
N ALA A 43 2.31 9.40 9.48
CA ALA A 43 2.97 10.66 9.14
C ALA A 43 4.26 10.83 9.96
N VAL A 44 5.36 11.16 9.29
CA VAL A 44 6.60 11.64 9.90
C VAL A 44 6.70 13.13 9.64
N GLN A 45 6.64 13.94 10.70
CA GLN A 45 6.71 15.38 10.62
C GLN A 45 8.10 15.86 11.06
N ASN A 46 8.59 16.96 10.48
CA ASN A 46 9.74 17.66 11.05
C ASN A 46 9.38 18.19 12.45
N ALA A 47 10.38 18.30 13.32
CA ALA A 47 10.19 19.03 14.58
C ALA A 47 9.58 20.40 14.24
N PRO A 48 8.55 20.86 14.96
CA PRO A 48 8.08 22.22 14.78
C PRO A 48 9.29 23.14 14.94
N ALA A 49 9.60 23.93 13.91
CA ALA A 49 10.61 24.95 14.03
C ALA A 49 10.23 25.79 15.26
N SER A 50 11.18 25.99 16.18
CA SER A 50 10.96 26.85 17.35
C SER A 50 10.23 28.13 16.90
N PRO A 51 9.26 28.63 17.67
CA PRO A 51 8.37 29.72 17.25
C PRO A 51 9.05 31.10 17.07
N GLU A 52 10.37 31.15 16.88
CA GLU A 52 11.13 32.37 16.70
C GLU A 52 10.99 32.92 15.26
N GLY A 53 9.95 33.74 15.08
CA GLY A 53 10.08 35.01 14.36
C GLY A 53 10.02 34.99 12.84
N SER A 54 9.82 33.84 12.19
CA SER A 54 9.63 33.80 10.74
C SER A 54 8.16 33.54 10.43
N THR A 55 7.38 34.58 10.18
CA THR A 55 6.06 34.44 9.55
C THR A 55 6.24 33.67 8.24
N PRO A 56 5.66 32.46 8.08
CA PRO A 56 5.73 31.76 6.82
C PRO A 56 5.07 32.64 5.78
N ASP A 57 5.80 32.92 4.70
CA ASP A 57 5.26 33.62 3.55
C ASP A 57 4.05 32.83 3.07
N ARG A 58 2.88 33.47 3.19
CA ARG A 58 1.57 32.83 3.07
C ARG A 58 1.27 32.63 1.59
N VAL A 59 1.95 31.67 0.96
CA VAL A 59 1.61 31.23 -0.39
C VAL A 59 0.21 30.62 -0.32
N SER A 60 -0.77 31.33 -0.89
CA SER A 60 -2.17 30.93 -1.00
C SER A 60 -2.29 29.55 -1.65
N GLY A 61 -2.78 28.59 -0.88
CA GLY A 61 -3.04 27.21 -1.31
C GLY A 61 -2.36 26.20 -0.39
N THR A 62 -2.76 26.13 0.88
CA THR A 62 -2.29 25.07 1.78
C THR A 62 -2.79 23.73 1.27
N ILE A 63 -1.89 22.92 0.71
CA ILE A 63 -2.15 21.52 0.37
C ILE A 63 -2.47 20.80 1.70
N ALA A 64 -3.67 20.24 1.79
CA ALA A 64 -4.06 19.47 2.95
C ALA A 64 -3.31 18.13 2.96
N ILE A 65 -2.57 17.87 4.04
CA ILE A 65 -1.99 16.54 4.28
C ILE A 65 -3.13 15.63 4.73
N PRO A 66 -3.31 14.44 4.12
CA PRO A 66 -4.33 13.48 4.53
C PRO A 66 -4.21 13.13 6.01
N GLU A 67 -5.34 12.85 6.65
CA GLU A 67 -5.34 12.28 8.00
C GLU A 67 -4.60 10.93 8.00
N THR A 68 -3.86 10.66 9.07
CA THR A 68 -3.10 9.42 9.23
C THR A 68 -3.44 8.75 10.55
N ASP A 69 -3.27 7.43 10.63
CA ASP A 69 -3.61 6.65 11.83
C ASP A 69 -2.64 6.93 12.98
N ALA A 70 -1.40 7.32 12.67
CA ALA A 70 -0.40 7.74 13.65
C ALA A 70 0.51 8.84 13.09
N THR A 71 1.08 9.63 14.00
CA THR A 71 2.06 10.66 13.66
C THR A 71 3.25 10.57 14.61
N VAL A 72 4.45 10.73 14.05
CA VAL A 72 5.72 10.82 14.79
C VAL A 72 6.48 12.05 14.33
N SER A 73 7.08 12.78 15.26
CA SER A 73 7.92 13.94 14.95
C SER A 73 9.40 13.56 14.99
N LEU A 74 10.16 14.01 13.99
CA LEU A 74 11.61 14.03 14.08
C LEU A 74 12.03 14.82 15.32
N GLY A 75 12.97 14.28 16.11
CA GLY A 75 13.37 14.82 17.40
C GLY A 75 12.78 14.07 18.60
N GLN A 76 11.64 13.38 18.45
CA GLN A 76 11.10 12.50 19.49
C GLN A 76 11.83 11.17 19.45
N ALA A 77 12.42 10.70 20.55
CA ALA A 77 12.97 9.34 20.62
C ALA A 77 11.89 8.34 21.05
N GLY A 78 11.92 7.12 20.53
CA GLY A 78 11.04 6.03 20.98
C GLY A 78 10.75 4.99 19.92
N SER A 79 10.24 3.83 20.34
CA SER A 79 9.73 2.78 19.45
C SER A 79 8.23 2.67 19.61
N TYR A 80 7.53 2.47 18.51
CA TYR A 80 6.07 2.43 18.45
C TYR A 80 5.60 1.34 17.50
N LEU A 81 4.40 0.84 17.76
CA LEU A 81 3.70 -0.14 16.94
C LEU A 81 2.31 0.38 16.60
N LEU A 82 2.02 0.52 15.31
CA LEU A 82 0.69 0.71 14.78
C LEU A 82 0.18 -0.63 14.28
N ARG A 83 -0.94 -1.10 14.85
CA ARG A 83 -1.54 -2.39 14.49
C ARG A 83 -3.04 -2.31 14.35
N ARG A 84 -3.61 -3.17 13.52
CA ARG A 84 -5.06 -3.41 13.47
C ARG A 84 -5.32 -4.91 13.24
N PRO A 85 -5.43 -5.70 14.31
CA PRO A 85 -5.81 -7.10 14.19
C PRO A 85 -7.13 -7.27 13.42
N ALA A 86 -7.30 -8.41 12.76
CA ALA A 86 -8.53 -8.71 12.03
C ALA A 86 -9.78 -8.57 12.93
N ASN A 87 -10.87 -8.08 12.34
CA ASN A 87 -12.14 -7.73 12.97
C ASN A 87 -12.08 -6.56 13.96
N GLN A 88 -10.94 -5.90 14.18
CA GLN A 88 -10.88 -4.66 14.97
C GLN A 88 -11.35 -3.47 14.15
N ALA A 89 -12.19 -2.62 14.74
CA ALA A 89 -12.77 -1.47 14.03
C ALA A 89 -11.75 -0.36 13.75
N LYS A 90 -10.79 -0.16 14.66
CA LYS A 90 -9.81 0.92 14.61
C LYS A 90 -8.39 0.37 14.83
N PRO A 91 -7.36 1.00 14.24
CA PRO A 91 -6.00 0.70 14.60
C PRO A 91 -5.67 1.19 16.01
N THR A 92 -4.62 0.62 16.60
CA THR A 92 -4.07 1.02 17.90
C THR A 92 -2.62 1.44 17.72
N TRP A 93 -2.26 2.59 18.29
CA TRP A 93 -0.90 3.10 18.36
C TRP A 93 -0.37 2.93 19.78
N GLN A 94 0.72 2.18 19.94
CA GLN A 94 1.26 1.83 21.26
C GLN A 94 2.78 2.02 21.28
N SER A 95 3.32 2.44 22.43
CA SER A 95 4.75 2.41 22.65
C SER A 95 5.21 0.96 22.69
N ALA A 96 6.29 0.64 21.97
CA ALA A 96 6.93 -0.65 21.99
C ALA A 96 8.20 -0.56 22.86
N ALA A 97 8.49 -1.63 23.62
CA ALA A 97 9.80 -1.74 24.23
C ALA A 97 10.85 -1.77 23.12
N ILE A 98 11.89 -0.95 23.26
CA ILE A 98 13.07 -1.06 22.39
C ILE A 98 13.67 -2.44 22.72
N SER A 99 13.55 -3.40 21.81
CA SER A 99 14.27 -4.65 21.97
C SER A 99 15.74 -4.36 21.71
N ASP A 100 16.57 -4.47 22.76
CA ASP A 100 18.02 -4.25 22.70
C ASP A 100 18.74 -5.23 21.75
N THR A 101 18.04 -6.25 21.22
CA THR A 101 18.67 -7.37 20.52
C THR A 101 18.78 -7.24 19.01
N GLY A 102 18.12 -6.27 18.35
CA GLY A 102 18.28 -6.02 16.90
C GLY A 102 17.88 -7.18 15.97
N THR A 103 17.66 -8.38 16.49
CA THR A 103 17.37 -9.61 15.75
C THR A 103 15.98 -10.10 16.14
N GLY A 104 15.00 -9.73 15.33
CA GLY A 104 13.72 -10.44 15.23
C GLY A 104 12.77 -10.26 16.41
N ASP A 105 12.29 -9.04 16.65
CA ASP A 105 10.94 -8.94 17.19
C ASP A 105 10.00 -9.47 16.11
N VAL A 106 9.41 -10.61 16.41
CA VAL A 106 8.37 -11.23 15.58
C VAL A 106 7.23 -10.23 15.50
N PHE A 107 7.00 -9.69 14.29
CA PHE A 107 5.76 -9.00 13.98
C PHE A 107 4.60 -9.89 14.45
N GLU A 108 3.74 -9.38 15.35
CA GLU A 108 2.60 -10.16 15.81
C GLU A 108 1.65 -10.46 14.65
N THR A 109 1.56 -9.52 13.70
CA THR A 109 0.90 -9.74 12.42
C THR A 109 1.73 -9.15 11.27
N PRO A 110 1.69 -9.74 10.06
CA PRO A 110 2.45 -9.24 8.90
C PRO A 110 2.09 -7.80 8.47
N ASN A 111 1.08 -7.21 9.10
CA ASN A 111 0.40 -5.99 8.66
C ASN A 111 0.62 -4.83 9.63
N ASP A 112 1.48 -5.00 10.64
CA ASP A 112 1.80 -3.95 11.59
C ASP A 112 2.82 -2.97 11.00
N ILE A 113 2.72 -1.69 11.37
CA ILE A 113 3.76 -0.69 11.09
C ILE A 113 4.56 -0.47 12.36
N ARG A 114 5.82 -0.89 12.35
CA ARG A 114 6.77 -0.57 13.41
C ARG A 114 7.49 0.73 13.06
N VAL A 115 7.61 1.61 14.06
CA VAL A 115 8.23 2.93 13.92
C VAL A 115 9.27 3.11 15.01
N ASN A 116 10.53 3.21 14.63
CA ASN A 116 11.65 3.48 15.52
C ASN A 116 12.18 4.89 15.25
N SER A 117 11.92 5.81 16.17
CA SER A 117 12.40 7.18 16.09
C SER A 117 13.71 7.33 16.84
N LEU A 118 14.77 7.67 16.11
CA LEU A 118 16.15 7.84 16.56
C LEU A 118 16.44 9.30 16.96
N GLY A 119 15.44 9.98 17.52
CA GLY A 119 15.51 11.39 17.88
C GLY A 119 15.60 12.29 16.65
N THR A 120 16.56 13.23 16.63
CA THR A 120 16.78 14.16 15.51
C THR A 120 17.47 13.52 14.31
N LYS A 121 17.98 12.29 14.47
CA LYS A 121 18.70 11.59 13.41
C LYS A 121 17.77 11.05 12.34
N ALA A 122 16.80 10.21 12.69
CA ALA A 122 15.92 9.62 11.69
C ALA A 122 14.66 8.98 12.32
N VAL A 123 13.69 8.67 11.47
CA VAL A 123 12.61 7.73 11.78
C VAL A 123 12.73 6.53 10.85
N HIS A 124 12.90 5.34 11.41
CA HIS A 124 12.90 4.07 10.69
C HIS A 124 11.51 3.44 10.77
N LEU A 125 10.91 3.13 9.62
CA LEU A 125 9.62 2.48 9.50
C LEU A 125 9.80 1.09 8.90
N GLN A 126 9.10 0.11 9.45
CA GLN A 126 9.05 -1.26 8.92
C GLN A 126 7.58 -1.66 8.77
N LEU A 127 7.20 -2.06 7.56
CA LEU A 127 5.83 -2.41 7.18
C LEU A 127 5.83 -3.22 5.88
N ASP A 128 4.96 -4.23 5.76
CA ASP A 128 4.78 -5.05 4.54
C ASP A 128 6.11 -5.64 3.98
N GLY A 129 7.09 -5.91 4.87
CA GLY A 129 8.44 -6.35 4.48
C GLY A 129 9.35 -5.25 3.91
N VAL A 130 8.89 -4.00 3.88
CA VAL A 130 9.63 -2.81 3.42
C VAL A 130 10.24 -2.05 4.59
N HIS A 131 11.50 -1.63 4.44
CA HIS A 131 12.23 -0.82 5.42
C HIS A 131 12.48 0.59 4.87
N LEU A 132 11.88 1.59 5.49
CA LEU A 132 12.00 2.99 5.09
C LEU A 132 12.73 3.81 6.15
N LEU A 133 13.55 4.77 5.73
CA LEU A 133 14.19 5.71 6.64
C LEU A 133 13.88 7.14 6.25
N VAL A 134 13.20 7.88 7.12
CA VAL A 134 13.05 9.34 7.00
C VAL A 134 14.21 10.02 7.71
N ALA A 135 15.13 10.59 6.94
CA ALA A 135 16.36 11.19 7.45
C ALA A 135 16.10 12.58 8.03
N GLY A 136 16.38 12.75 9.32
CA GLY A 136 16.38 14.04 10.01
C GLY A 136 17.68 14.83 9.82
N PRO A 137 17.78 16.05 10.36
CA PRO A 137 18.94 16.92 10.16
C PRO A 137 20.26 16.30 10.64
N ASP A 138 20.24 15.48 11.68
CA ASP A 138 21.46 14.88 12.26
C ASP A 138 21.74 13.46 11.73
N CYS A 139 21.02 13.02 10.69
CA CYS A 139 21.27 11.74 10.06
C CYS A 139 22.62 11.75 9.30
N ASP A 140 23.49 10.80 9.61
CA ASP A 140 24.79 10.58 9.00
C ASP A 140 24.93 9.15 8.44
N VAL A 141 26.03 8.87 7.75
CA VAL A 141 26.29 7.54 7.15
C VAL A 141 26.29 6.44 8.22
N GLN A 142 26.83 6.72 9.41
CA GLN A 142 26.88 5.76 10.53
C GLN A 142 25.46 5.38 11.00
N THR A 143 24.53 6.33 10.98
CA THR A 143 23.11 6.07 11.25
C THR A 143 22.53 5.10 10.21
N LEU A 144 22.83 5.28 8.93
CA LEU A 144 22.39 4.37 7.87
C LEU A 144 22.99 2.96 8.05
N GLU A 145 24.29 2.88 8.34
CA GLU A 145 25.02 1.62 8.54
C GLU A 145 24.58 0.86 9.81
N SER A 146 23.99 1.55 10.78
CA SER A 146 23.44 0.92 11.99
C SER A 146 22.14 0.15 11.75
N ILE A 147 21.52 0.32 10.58
CA ILE A 147 20.27 -0.34 10.22
C ILE A 147 20.58 -1.41 9.17
N GLU A 148 20.33 -2.67 9.52
CA GLU A 148 20.70 -3.83 8.70
C GLU A 148 20.12 -3.78 7.27
N HIS A 149 18.88 -3.29 7.14
CA HIS A 149 18.19 -3.23 5.87
C HIS A 149 17.38 -1.94 5.71
N ILE A 150 17.58 -1.27 4.57
CA ILE A 150 16.86 -0.05 4.16
C ILE A 150 16.55 -0.16 2.66
N ASP A 151 15.27 -0.15 2.29
CA ASP A 151 14.81 -0.13 0.91
C ASP A 151 14.80 1.27 0.31
N ALA A 152 14.48 2.27 1.14
CA ALA A 152 14.48 3.67 0.74
C ALA A 152 14.90 4.63 1.86
N VAL A 153 15.65 5.67 1.48
CA VAL A 153 15.94 6.84 2.33
C VAL A 153 15.18 8.05 1.77
N ILE A 154 14.47 8.75 2.65
CA ILE A 154 13.61 9.89 2.31
C ILE A 154 14.10 11.14 3.05
N GLY A 155 14.23 12.26 2.36
CA GLY A 155 14.62 13.53 2.98
C GLY A 155 14.92 14.65 1.99
N SER A 156 15.10 15.87 2.51
CA SER A 156 15.32 17.07 1.70
C SER A 156 16.80 17.33 1.35
N ASN A 157 17.74 16.84 2.15
CA ASN A 157 19.19 17.05 1.95
C ASN A 157 19.94 15.71 1.92
N LEU A 158 19.57 14.83 0.99
CA LEU A 158 20.14 13.48 0.90
C LEU A 158 21.54 13.48 0.24
N GLN A 159 21.96 14.58 -0.35
CA GLN A 159 23.23 14.76 -1.08
C GLN A 159 24.43 14.61 -0.17
N ARG A 160 24.26 14.98 1.10
CA ARG A 160 25.29 14.85 2.13
C ARG A 160 25.73 13.40 2.39
N PHE A 161 24.95 12.41 1.93
CA PHE A 161 25.31 10.99 2.03
C PHE A 161 26.15 10.51 0.86
N ALA A 162 26.36 11.34 -0.18
CA ALA A 162 27.37 11.04 -1.18
C ALA A 162 28.77 11.27 -0.58
N ALA A 163 29.68 10.31 -0.78
CA ALA A 163 31.05 10.38 -0.24
C ALA A 163 31.81 11.66 -0.66
N GLU A 164 32.81 12.08 0.13
CA GLU A 164 33.66 13.26 -0.14
C GLU A 164 34.42 13.17 -1.48
N ASP A 165 34.72 11.96 -1.97
CA ASP A 165 35.25 11.71 -3.32
C ASP A 165 34.20 11.92 -4.44
N GLY A 166 32.98 12.30 -4.05
CA GLY A 166 31.96 12.93 -4.87
C GLY A 166 31.05 12.01 -5.68
N LYS A 167 31.14 10.68 -5.57
CA LYS A 167 30.59 9.80 -6.64
C LYS A 167 29.88 8.51 -6.25
N SER A 168 29.60 8.19 -4.99
CA SER A 168 28.79 6.99 -4.71
C SER A 168 27.94 7.12 -3.47
N LEU A 169 26.67 6.73 -3.60
CA LEU A 169 25.75 6.50 -2.48
C LEU A 169 26.06 5.14 -1.83
N PRO A 170 25.71 4.95 -0.55
CA PRO A 170 25.70 3.64 0.10
C PRO A 170 25.01 2.59 -0.78
N THR A 171 25.74 1.54 -1.17
CA THR A 171 25.24 0.49 -2.06
C THR A 171 24.15 -0.38 -1.43
N THR A 172 23.96 -0.26 -0.12
CA THR A 172 22.92 -0.95 0.66
C THR A 172 21.54 -0.34 0.46
N VAL A 173 21.44 0.91 -0.02
CA VAL A 173 20.19 1.63 -0.23
C VAL A 173 19.96 1.83 -1.73
N ARG A 174 18.87 1.26 -2.24
CA ARG A 174 18.50 1.41 -3.64
C ARG A 174 17.79 2.71 -3.91
N ASN A 175 16.77 3.07 -3.13
CA ASN A 175 15.91 4.22 -3.42
C ASN A 175 16.26 5.43 -2.54
N TRP A 176 16.44 6.58 -3.17
CA TRP A 176 16.69 7.86 -2.51
C TRP A 176 15.64 8.86 -2.96
N ILE A 177 14.78 9.35 -2.07
CA ILE A 177 13.59 10.14 -2.42
C ILE A 177 13.72 11.55 -1.84
N SER A 178 13.74 12.56 -2.72
CA SER A 178 13.93 13.97 -2.36
C SER A 178 13.11 14.92 -3.23
N VAL A 179 12.77 16.09 -2.67
CA VAL A 179 11.89 17.09 -3.31
C VAL A 179 12.59 18.08 -4.24
N SER A 180 13.91 18.26 -4.12
CA SER A 180 14.68 19.14 -5.01
C SER A 180 16.13 19.10 -4.59
N ALA A 181 16.87 18.15 -5.14
CA ALA A 181 18.29 18.14 -4.93
C ALA A 181 19.04 17.45 -6.07
N THR A 182 20.23 17.95 -6.38
CA THR A 182 21.09 17.44 -7.45
C THR A 182 21.52 16.01 -7.16
N ALA A 183 21.00 15.05 -7.91
CA ALA A 183 21.37 13.65 -7.73
C ALA A 183 22.89 13.44 -7.92
N PRO A 184 23.53 12.55 -7.15
CA PRO A 184 24.92 12.15 -7.41
C PRO A 184 25.07 11.49 -8.79
N ASP A 185 26.23 11.67 -9.44
CA ASP A 185 26.52 11.12 -10.78
C ASP A 185 26.33 9.60 -10.90
N SER A 186 26.48 8.86 -9.80
CA SER A 186 26.31 7.40 -9.77
C SER A 186 24.87 6.93 -9.78
N ALA A 187 23.90 7.81 -9.50
CA ALA A 187 22.52 7.43 -9.33
C ALA A 187 21.75 7.54 -10.66
N LYS A 188 20.89 6.56 -10.93
CA LYS A 188 19.87 6.68 -11.97
C LYS A 188 18.81 7.66 -11.49
N VAL A 189 18.66 8.79 -12.17
CA VAL A 189 17.67 9.80 -11.80
C VAL A 189 16.30 9.45 -12.39
N GLN A 190 15.27 9.51 -11.56
CA GLN A 190 13.86 9.47 -11.96
C GLN A 190 13.18 10.73 -11.44
N THR A 191 12.56 11.49 -12.34
CA THR A 191 11.88 12.75 -12.00
C THR A 191 10.38 12.55 -12.13
N GLN A 192 9.63 12.97 -11.11
CA GLN A 192 8.17 12.99 -11.11
C GLN A 192 7.68 14.37 -10.67
N ASN A 193 6.63 14.86 -11.30
CA ASN A 193 6.04 16.17 -11.00
C ASN A 193 5.03 16.12 -9.86
N HIS A 194 4.88 14.97 -9.20
CA HIS A 194 4.02 14.75 -8.05
C HIS A 194 4.77 14.12 -6.89
N ASN A 195 4.10 13.95 -5.75
CA ASN A 195 4.71 13.60 -4.48
C ASN A 195 4.73 12.12 -4.10
N THR A 196 4.06 11.25 -4.86
CA THR A 196 3.90 9.83 -4.51
C THR A 196 4.93 8.95 -5.22
N VAL A 197 5.52 8.00 -4.49
CA VAL A 197 6.41 6.95 -5.01
C VAL A 197 5.98 5.60 -4.42
N ALA A 198 5.95 4.55 -5.25
CA ALA A 198 5.78 3.17 -4.80
C ALA A 198 7.13 2.59 -4.41
N ILE A 199 7.22 1.97 -3.22
CA ILE A 199 8.43 1.28 -2.77
C ILE A 199 8.05 -0.14 -2.39
N SER A 200 8.82 -1.11 -2.88
CA SER A 200 8.71 -2.53 -2.54
C SER A 200 10.03 -3.03 -2.00
N SER A 201 9.98 -4.14 -1.25
CA SER A 201 11.19 -4.75 -0.68
C SER A 201 12.11 -5.22 -1.79
N GLN A 202 13.42 -5.12 -1.56
CA GLN A 202 14.40 -5.70 -2.47
C GLN A 202 14.52 -7.20 -2.20
N SER A 203 14.23 -8.03 -3.20
CA SER A 203 14.61 -9.44 -3.11
C SER A 203 16.12 -9.55 -2.92
N SER A 204 16.54 -10.43 -2.01
CA SER A 204 17.95 -10.65 -1.68
C SER A 204 18.79 -11.05 -2.91
N GLU A 205 18.16 -11.65 -3.93
CA GLU A 205 18.78 -12.02 -5.21
C GLU A 205 19.10 -10.81 -6.11
N SER A 206 18.42 -9.67 -5.93
CA SER A 206 18.63 -8.44 -6.71
C SER A 206 19.73 -7.51 -6.18
N LYS A 207 20.30 -7.79 -5.00
CA LYS A 207 21.33 -6.96 -4.34
C LYS A 207 22.62 -6.87 -5.15
N ALA A 208 22.88 -7.80 -6.06
CA ALA A 208 24.05 -7.75 -6.91
C ALA A 208 23.77 -6.92 -8.19
N LYS A 209 24.16 -5.64 -8.18
CA LYS A 209 24.47 -4.77 -9.36
C LYS A 209 23.41 -3.77 -9.87
N SER A 210 22.26 -3.58 -9.21
CA SER A 210 21.38 -2.48 -9.62
C SER A 210 21.92 -1.13 -9.13
N PRO A 211 22.04 -0.09 -9.99
CA PRO A 211 22.45 1.24 -9.55
C PRO A 211 21.41 1.83 -8.59
N ALA A 212 21.87 2.66 -7.66
CA ALA A 212 20.98 3.46 -6.82
C ALA A 212 20.06 4.32 -7.71
N VAL A 213 18.81 4.46 -7.29
CA VAL A 213 17.77 5.24 -7.94
C VAL A 213 17.52 6.49 -7.11
N TRP A 214 17.65 7.65 -7.76
CA TRP A 214 17.35 8.95 -7.17
C TRP A 214 16.02 9.46 -7.69
N TRP A 215 15.01 9.47 -6.82
CA TRP A 215 13.69 10.01 -7.09
C TRP A 215 13.64 11.50 -6.75
N ASN A 216 13.58 12.33 -7.79
CA ASN A 216 13.31 13.76 -7.67
C ASN A 216 11.79 13.97 -7.84
N VAL A 217 11.11 14.21 -6.72
CA VAL A 217 9.64 14.33 -6.67
C VAL A 217 9.22 15.76 -6.39
N SER A 218 7.98 16.13 -6.70
CA SER A 218 7.43 17.41 -6.22
C SER A 218 6.70 17.21 -4.88
N THR A 219 6.27 18.30 -4.22
CA THR A 219 5.38 18.22 -3.05
C THR A 219 3.90 18.30 -3.42
N GLN A 220 3.57 18.37 -4.71
CA GLN A 220 2.20 18.43 -5.20
C GLN A 220 1.63 17.02 -5.30
N PRO A 221 0.40 16.76 -4.84
CA PRO A 221 -0.26 15.50 -5.13
C PRO A 221 -0.48 15.36 -6.64
N TRP A 222 -0.41 14.13 -7.14
CA TRP A 222 -0.87 13.85 -8.49
C TRP A 222 -2.38 14.03 -8.54
N LEU A 223 -2.86 14.69 -9.59
CA LEU A 223 -4.28 14.89 -9.82
C LEU A 223 -4.70 14.02 -10.99
N MET A 224 -5.63 13.11 -10.72
CA MET A 224 -6.22 12.27 -11.75
C MET A 224 -6.97 13.14 -12.77
N PRO A 225 -6.83 12.89 -14.08
CA PRO A 225 -7.63 13.58 -15.09
C PRO A 225 -9.13 13.44 -14.83
N GLU A 226 -9.89 14.54 -14.92
CA GLU A 226 -11.30 14.61 -14.50
C GLU A 226 -12.18 13.48 -15.05
N ALA A 227 -12.03 13.16 -16.34
CA ALA A 227 -12.80 12.09 -16.97
C ALA A 227 -12.48 10.70 -16.38
N MET A 228 -11.22 10.45 -16.04
CA MET A 228 -10.80 9.21 -15.38
C MET A 228 -11.25 9.20 -13.92
N ASP A 229 -11.12 10.33 -13.22
CA ASP A 229 -11.52 10.48 -11.81
C ASP A 229 -13.01 10.18 -11.62
N LYS A 230 -13.87 10.74 -12.47
CA LYS A 230 -15.30 10.45 -12.46
C LYS A 230 -15.61 8.95 -12.55
N MET A 231 -14.84 8.20 -13.34
CA MET A 231 -15.05 6.76 -13.51
C MET A 231 -14.51 5.95 -12.33
N PHE A 232 -13.39 6.37 -11.73
CA PHE A 232 -12.92 5.80 -10.46
C PHE A 232 -13.92 6.03 -9.34
N VAL A 233 -14.47 7.24 -9.22
CA VAL A 233 -15.49 7.58 -8.22
C VAL A 233 -16.72 6.67 -8.37
N ALA A 234 -17.20 6.42 -9.59
CA ALA A 234 -18.33 5.52 -9.82
C ALA A 234 -18.02 4.06 -9.41
N MET A 235 -16.82 3.57 -9.72
CA MET A 235 -16.36 2.25 -9.28
C MET A 235 -16.26 2.16 -7.75
N GLU A 236 -15.71 3.19 -7.11
CA GLU A 236 -15.54 3.30 -5.66
C GLU A 236 -16.88 3.38 -4.94
N GLU A 237 -17.85 4.11 -5.49
CA GLU A 237 -19.22 4.17 -4.97
C GLU A 237 -19.87 2.79 -5.01
N SER A 238 -19.76 2.05 -6.12
CA SER A 238 -20.29 0.68 -6.20
C SER A 238 -19.59 -0.30 -5.24
N CYS A 239 -18.28 -0.13 -5.04
CA CYS A 239 -17.54 -0.86 -4.03
C CYS A 239 -18.07 -0.54 -2.62
N SER A 240 -18.25 0.74 -2.29
CA SER A 240 -18.79 1.21 -1.00
C SER A 240 -20.21 0.70 -0.71
N GLU A 241 -21.10 0.72 -1.71
CA GLU A 241 -22.44 0.14 -1.60
C GLU A 241 -22.39 -1.36 -1.30
N SER A 242 -21.48 -2.07 -1.97
CA SER A 242 -21.24 -3.49 -1.73
C SER A 242 -20.71 -3.72 -0.31
N GLN A 243 -19.72 -2.94 0.12
CA GLN A 243 -19.17 -2.98 1.48
C GLN A 243 -20.27 -2.83 2.54
N ALA A 244 -21.23 -1.92 2.35
CA ALA A 244 -22.33 -1.73 3.29
C ALA A 244 -23.19 -2.99 3.47
N VAL A 245 -23.41 -3.76 2.39
CA VAL A 245 -24.14 -5.04 2.44
C VAL A 245 -23.32 -6.09 3.19
N PHE A 246 -22.05 -6.27 2.84
CA PHE A 246 -21.20 -7.29 3.43
C PHE A 246 -20.85 -6.98 4.88
N ALA A 247 -20.61 -5.72 5.25
CA ALA A 247 -20.24 -5.30 6.61
C ALA A 247 -21.26 -5.74 7.68
N ALA A 248 -22.53 -5.92 7.30
CA ALA A 248 -23.59 -6.33 8.19
C ALA A 248 -23.66 -7.85 8.45
N LEU A 249 -22.78 -8.65 7.82
CA LEU A 249 -22.79 -10.11 7.90
C LEU A 249 -21.84 -10.63 8.97
N THR A 250 -22.28 -11.64 9.72
CA THR A 250 -21.42 -12.39 10.64
C THR A 250 -20.45 -13.29 9.88
N ALA A 251 -19.40 -13.79 10.53
CA ALA A 251 -18.49 -14.76 9.90
C ALA A 251 -19.23 -16.03 9.43
N GLU A 252 -20.22 -16.49 10.20
CA GLU A 252 -21.07 -17.63 9.82
C GLU A 252 -21.88 -17.35 8.56
N GLN A 253 -22.50 -16.17 8.47
CA GLN A 253 -23.22 -15.75 7.27
C GLN A 253 -22.30 -15.59 6.06
N MET A 254 -21.09 -15.05 6.26
CA MET A 254 -20.07 -14.98 5.20
C MET A 254 -19.70 -16.36 4.66
N ASN A 255 -19.64 -17.36 5.54
CA ASN A 255 -19.31 -18.74 5.23
C ASN A 255 -20.50 -19.61 4.79
N PHE A 256 -21.72 -19.04 4.69
CA PHE A 256 -22.90 -19.81 4.31
C PHE A 256 -22.70 -20.48 2.94
N GLN A 257 -22.87 -21.81 2.91
CA GLN A 257 -22.77 -22.65 1.72
C GLN A 257 -24.17 -23.01 1.20
N PRO A 258 -24.66 -22.34 0.13
CA PRO A 258 -25.99 -22.58 -0.39
C PRO A 258 -26.17 -24.01 -0.95
N ALA A 259 -27.24 -24.69 -0.55
CA ALA A 259 -27.56 -26.03 -1.06
C ALA A 259 -27.83 -26.08 -2.58
N ASN A 260 -28.14 -24.95 -3.20
CA ASN A 260 -28.35 -24.83 -4.65
C ASN A 260 -27.03 -24.76 -5.46
N GLY A 261 -25.88 -24.90 -4.81
CA GLY A 261 -24.56 -24.91 -5.46
C GLY A 261 -24.05 -23.55 -5.91
N THR A 262 -24.71 -22.45 -5.53
CA THR A 262 -24.19 -21.09 -5.80
C THR A 262 -23.04 -20.72 -4.86
N HIS A 263 -22.19 -19.78 -5.27
CA HIS A 263 -21.03 -19.35 -4.48
C HIS A 263 -21.41 -18.70 -3.14
N THR A 264 -20.61 -18.94 -2.10
CA THR A 264 -20.80 -18.34 -0.76
C THR A 264 -20.74 -16.79 -0.80
N PRO A 265 -21.31 -16.08 0.18
CA PRO A 265 -21.10 -14.63 0.31
C PRO A 265 -19.61 -14.24 0.34
N ARG A 266 -18.77 -14.96 1.11
CA ARG A 266 -17.32 -14.70 1.15
C ARG A 266 -16.66 -14.85 -0.23
N TRP A 267 -17.01 -15.89 -0.98
CA TRP A 267 -16.48 -16.07 -2.34
C TRP A 267 -16.79 -14.85 -3.22
N ASN A 268 -17.99 -14.27 -3.10
CA ASN A 268 -18.34 -13.08 -3.90
C ASN A 268 -17.47 -11.89 -3.54
N VAL A 269 -17.17 -11.67 -2.25
CA VAL A 269 -16.24 -10.61 -1.84
C VAL A 269 -14.84 -10.87 -2.36
N GLU A 270 -14.28 -12.06 -2.07
CA GLU A 270 -12.93 -12.43 -2.49
C GLU A 270 -12.77 -12.34 -4.02
N HIS A 271 -13.80 -12.73 -4.77
CA HIS A 271 -13.82 -12.62 -6.23
C HIS A 271 -13.86 -11.18 -6.75
N MET A 272 -14.72 -10.32 -6.17
CA MET A 272 -14.82 -8.91 -6.56
C MET A 272 -13.49 -8.19 -6.34
N MET A 273 -12.97 -8.25 -5.11
CA MET A 273 -11.72 -7.59 -4.75
C MET A 273 -10.51 -8.23 -5.45
N GLY A 274 -10.47 -9.56 -5.58
CA GLY A 274 -9.38 -10.26 -6.27
C GLY A 274 -9.28 -9.92 -7.76
N ARG A 275 -10.41 -9.71 -8.46
CA ARG A 275 -10.41 -9.27 -9.86
C ARG A 275 -9.95 -7.85 -10.03
N GLN A 276 -10.43 -6.93 -9.18
CA GLN A 276 -9.97 -5.55 -9.22
C GLN A 276 -8.46 -5.48 -8.98
N LEU A 277 -7.98 -6.11 -7.90
CA LEU A 277 -6.56 -6.11 -7.56
C LEU A 277 -5.69 -6.65 -8.69
N GLN A 278 -6.10 -7.76 -9.31
CA GLN A 278 -5.38 -8.36 -10.44
C GLN A 278 -5.31 -7.41 -11.65
N PHE A 279 -6.43 -6.83 -12.07
CA PHE A 279 -6.42 -5.99 -13.27
C PHE A 279 -5.59 -4.71 -13.07
N PHE A 280 -5.69 -4.07 -11.91
CA PHE A 280 -4.92 -2.86 -11.63
C PHE A 280 -3.43 -3.16 -11.43
N SER A 281 -3.09 -4.19 -10.67
CA SER A 281 -1.68 -4.57 -10.47
C SER A 281 -0.97 -4.98 -11.75
N GLN A 282 -1.66 -5.59 -12.73
CA GLN A 282 -1.10 -5.87 -14.06
C GLN A 282 -0.73 -4.60 -14.82
N MET A 283 -1.59 -3.58 -14.78
CA MET A 283 -1.30 -2.29 -15.43
C MET A 283 -0.16 -1.56 -14.72
N TYR A 284 -0.16 -1.57 -13.38
CA TYR A 284 0.87 -0.93 -12.57
C TYR A 284 2.22 -1.62 -12.72
N HIS A 285 2.27 -2.95 -12.73
CA HIS A 285 3.50 -3.70 -13.00
C HIS A 285 4.08 -3.39 -14.39
N ALA A 286 3.22 -3.19 -15.40
CA ALA A 286 3.66 -2.85 -16.74
C ALA A 286 4.28 -1.43 -16.82
N ALA A 287 3.85 -0.51 -15.97
CA ALA A 287 4.42 0.83 -15.83
C ALA A 287 5.66 0.84 -14.93
N ASP A 288 5.62 0.10 -13.83
CA ASP A 288 6.69 -0.04 -12.84
C ASP A 288 6.72 -1.47 -12.29
N VAL A 289 7.77 -2.22 -12.68
CA VAL A 289 7.98 -3.61 -12.27
C VAL A 289 8.22 -3.78 -10.77
N ALA A 290 8.45 -2.70 -10.02
CA ALA A 290 8.50 -2.74 -8.56
C ALA A 290 7.15 -3.14 -7.95
N ILE A 291 6.03 -2.83 -8.62
CA ILE A 291 4.71 -3.28 -8.18
C ILE A 291 4.49 -4.71 -8.70
N PRO A 292 4.30 -5.71 -7.84
CA PRO A 292 4.04 -7.07 -8.28
C PRO A 292 2.65 -7.19 -8.90
N VAL A 293 2.48 -8.19 -9.78
CA VAL A 293 1.15 -8.62 -10.20
C VAL A 293 0.55 -9.46 -9.06
N MET A 294 -0.58 -8.99 -8.52
CA MET A 294 -1.23 -9.60 -7.35
C MET A 294 -2.50 -10.34 -7.79
N ASP A 295 -2.57 -11.64 -7.52
CA ASP A 295 -3.74 -12.47 -7.84
C ASP A 295 -4.30 -13.12 -6.58
N LEU A 296 -5.34 -12.50 -6.02
CA LEU A 296 -6.10 -13.03 -4.88
C LEU A 296 -7.44 -13.64 -5.32
N ASN A 297 -7.58 -14.06 -6.58
CA ASN A 297 -8.82 -14.65 -7.04
C ASN A 297 -9.07 -16.02 -6.38
N PRO A 298 -10.27 -16.26 -5.82
CA PRO A 298 -10.61 -17.58 -5.30
C PRO A 298 -10.77 -18.57 -6.45
N ALA A 299 -10.64 -19.87 -6.14
CA ALA A 299 -10.98 -20.93 -7.09
C ALA A 299 -12.44 -20.75 -7.57
N GLN A 300 -12.65 -20.91 -8.88
CA GLN A 300 -13.92 -20.55 -9.52
C GLN A 300 -15.05 -21.54 -9.18
N MET A 301 -14.74 -22.82 -9.01
CA MET A 301 -15.75 -23.85 -8.78
C MET A 301 -16.06 -23.96 -7.28
N PRO A 302 -17.34 -23.95 -6.87
CA PRO A 302 -17.71 -24.04 -5.45
C PRO A 302 -17.06 -25.21 -4.68
N PRO A 303 -16.91 -26.43 -5.24
CA PRO A 303 -16.23 -27.53 -4.55
C PRO A 303 -14.73 -27.31 -4.31
N ASP A 304 -14.07 -26.51 -5.16
CA ASP A 304 -12.63 -26.25 -5.09
C ASP A 304 -12.31 -25.03 -4.21
N TYR A 305 -13.33 -24.24 -3.88
CA TYR A 305 -13.18 -23.02 -3.11
C TYR A 305 -12.86 -23.31 -1.63
N ARG A 306 -11.83 -22.62 -1.14
CA ARG A 306 -11.47 -22.58 0.28
C ARG A 306 -11.47 -21.12 0.72
N PHE A 307 -12.14 -20.84 1.83
CA PHE A 307 -12.13 -19.51 2.44
C PHE A 307 -10.69 -19.10 2.72
N ALA A 308 -10.27 -17.93 2.24
CA ALA A 308 -8.95 -17.41 2.59
C ALA A 308 -8.88 -17.08 4.09
N ASN A 309 -9.95 -16.46 4.61
CA ASN A 309 -10.04 -16.04 6.00
C ASN A 309 -11.38 -16.44 6.65
N PRO A 310 -11.57 -17.72 7.04
CA PRO A 310 -12.87 -18.20 7.51
C PRO A 310 -13.39 -17.47 8.78
N ASN A 311 -12.50 -16.89 9.58
CA ASN A 311 -12.85 -16.20 10.82
C ASN A 311 -13.11 -14.69 10.65
N TRP A 312 -12.94 -14.15 9.44
CA TRP A 312 -13.25 -12.75 9.18
C TRP A 312 -14.75 -12.54 9.13
N SER A 313 -15.22 -11.53 9.87
CA SER A 313 -16.57 -11.02 9.74
C SER A 313 -16.76 -10.35 8.38
N GLY A 314 -18.00 -10.08 8.01
CA GLY A 314 -18.30 -9.32 6.81
C GLY A 314 -17.74 -7.88 6.87
N ALA A 315 -17.55 -7.31 8.07
CA ALA A 315 -16.92 -6.00 8.23
C ALA A 315 -15.41 -6.01 7.91
N GLU A 316 -14.70 -7.09 8.21
CA GLU A 316 -13.29 -7.23 7.82
C GLU A 316 -13.16 -7.45 6.31
N GLU A 317 -14.02 -8.27 5.72
CA GLU A 317 -14.08 -8.50 4.26
C GLU A 317 -14.42 -7.22 3.50
N ALA A 318 -15.40 -6.43 3.98
CA ALA A 318 -15.71 -5.11 3.44
C ALA A 318 -14.49 -4.17 3.53
N ARG A 319 -13.70 -4.24 4.61
CA ARG A 319 -12.47 -3.47 4.71
C ARG A 319 -11.41 -3.93 3.72
N GLN A 320 -11.34 -5.23 3.42
CA GLN A 320 -10.45 -5.74 2.37
C GLN A 320 -10.85 -5.21 0.98
N MET A 321 -12.15 -5.10 0.69
CA MET A 321 -12.63 -4.44 -0.53
C MET A 321 -12.18 -2.97 -0.58
N GLN A 322 -12.29 -2.25 0.53
CA GLN A 322 -11.80 -0.86 0.62
C GLN A 322 -10.30 -0.78 0.36
N ARG A 323 -9.48 -1.65 0.96
CA ARG A 323 -8.02 -1.67 0.74
C ARG A 323 -7.65 -1.87 -0.73
N VAL A 324 -8.36 -2.76 -1.45
CA VAL A 324 -8.14 -2.96 -2.89
C VAL A 324 -8.56 -1.73 -3.70
N SER A 325 -9.67 -1.08 -3.30
CA SER A 325 -10.10 0.18 -3.90
C SER A 325 -9.07 1.30 -3.69
N ASP A 326 -8.57 1.43 -2.47
CA ASP A 326 -7.53 2.38 -2.09
C ASP A 326 -6.23 2.09 -2.85
N PHE A 327 -5.79 0.83 -2.95
CA PHE A 327 -4.66 0.44 -3.78
C PHE A 327 -4.82 0.92 -5.23
N SER A 328 -6.02 0.70 -5.80
CA SER A 328 -6.34 1.11 -7.16
C SER A 328 -6.20 2.62 -7.31
N ARG A 329 -6.70 3.44 -6.38
CA ARG A 329 -6.56 4.90 -6.45
C ARG A 329 -5.14 5.40 -6.13
N ARG A 330 -4.52 4.85 -5.09
CA ARG A 330 -3.21 5.25 -4.53
C ARG A 330 -2.10 5.21 -5.59
N PHE A 331 -2.12 4.22 -6.47
CA PHE A 331 -1.12 4.03 -7.52
C PHE A 331 -1.62 4.44 -8.91
N ALA A 332 -2.78 5.07 -9.02
CA ALA A 332 -3.33 5.49 -10.31
C ALA A 332 -2.47 6.54 -11.05
N TYR A 333 -1.52 7.19 -10.36
CA TYR A 333 -0.52 8.06 -11.01
C TYR A 333 0.34 7.32 -12.04
N LEU A 334 0.46 5.98 -11.94
CA LEU A 334 1.16 5.16 -12.93
C LEU A 334 0.38 5.03 -14.24
N LEU A 335 -0.85 5.52 -14.28
CA LEU A 335 -1.68 5.66 -15.48
C LEU A 335 -1.57 7.06 -16.10
N ASP A 336 -0.64 7.89 -15.61
CA ASP A 336 -0.43 9.23 -16.18
C ASP A 336 -0.12 9.13 -17.69
N GLY A 337 -0.73 10.02 -18.46
CA GLY A 337 -0.67 10.01 -19.93
C GLY A 337 -1.69 9.11 -20.63
N TYR A 338 -2.46 8.27 -19.91
CA TYR A 338 -3.59 7.54 -20.49
C TYR A 338 -4.92 8.29 -20.29
N GLY A 339 -5.74 8.35 -21.33
CA GLY A 339 -7.14 8.76 -21.27
C GLY A 339 -8.09 7.57 -21.07
N THR A 340 -9.39 7.85 -20.91
CA THR A 340 -10.42 6.82 -20.70
C THR A 340 -10.63 5.90 -21.89
N ASP A 341 -10.33 6.35 -23.10
CA ASP A 341 -10.49 5.57 -24.34
C ASP A 341 -9.20 4.83 -24.75
N ASP A 342 -8.09 5.05 -24.03
CA ASP A 342 -6.82 4.43 -24.36
C ASP A 342 -6.70 3.01 -23.82
N LYS A 343 -6.00 2.17 -24.58
CA LYS A 343 -5.60 0.84 -24.12
C LYS A 343 -4.34 0.95 -23.26
N VAL A 344 -4.48 0.63 -21.98
CA VAL A 344 -3.38 0.63 -21.02
C VAL A 344 -2.51 -0.63 -21.19
N ALA A 345 -1.19 -0.47 -21.12
CA ALA A 345 -0.25 -1.59 -21.08
C ALA A 345 -0.57 -2.56 -19.92
N GLY A 346 -0.37 -3.86 -20.13
CA GLY A 346 -0.73 -4.90 -19.15
C GLY A 346 -2.24 -5.21 -19.06
N SER A 347 -3.12 -4.34 -19.56
CA SER A 347 -4.56 -4.58 -19.55
C SER A 347 -5.02 -5.46 -20.72
N ARG A 348 -5.89 -6.43 -20.41
CA ARG A 348 -6.63 -7.20 -21.43
C ARG A 348 -7.85 -6.47 -21.99
N TRP A 349 -8.28 -5.40 -21.33
CA TRP A 349 -9.46 -4.64 -21.72
C TRP A 349 -9.16 -3.73 -22.92
N PRO A 350 -10.16 -3.40 -23.75
CA PRO A 350 -9.96 -2.55 -24.92
C PRO A 350 -9.61 -1.10 -24.55
N SER A 351 -10.07 -0.61 -23.40
CA SER A 351 -9.72 0.71 -22.87
C SER A 351 -9.81 0.77 -21.35
N MET A 352 -9.22 1.82 -20.74
CA MET A 352 -9.33 2.06 -19.30
C MET A 352 -10.79 2.25 -18.86
N GLY A 353 -11.57 3.01 -19.63
CA GLY A 353 -12.98 3.23 -19.36
C GLY A 353 -13.82 1.96 -19.46
N ALA A 354 -13.45 1.02 -20.32
CA ALA A 354 -14.11 -0.29 -20.40
C ALA A 354 -13.86 -1.14 -19.14
N LEU A 355 -12.63 -1.12 -18.61
CA LEU A 355 -12.29 -1.78 -17.35
C LEU A 355 -13.06 -1.16 -16.17
N LEU A 356 -13.03 0.17 -16.02
CA LEU A 356 -13.68 0.86 -14.90
C LEU A 356 -15.20 0.61 -14.86
N LYS A 357 -15.88 0.71 -16.01
CA LYS A 357 -17.32 0.34 -16.14
C LYS A 357 -17.58 -1.13 -15.82
N GLN A 358 -16.68 -2.02 -16.23
CA GLN A 358 -16.81 -3.43 -15.86
C GLN A 358 -16.71 -3.61 -14.34
N MET A 359 -15.79 -2.91 -13.67
CA MET A 359 -15.61 -3.05 -12.22
C MET A 359 -16.80 -2.50 -11.44
N GLU A 360 -17.33 -1.33 -11.83
CA GLU A 360 -18.60 -0.81 -11.32
C GLU A 360 -19.73 -1.85 -11.43
N ARG A 361 -19.97 -2.42 -12.61
CA ARG A 361 -21.01 -3.46 -12.79
C ARG A 361 -20.71 -4.73 -12.01
N HIS A 362 -19.45 -5.14 -11.94
CA HIS A 362 -19.03 -6.36 -11.25
C HIS A 362 -19.42 -6.35 -9.77
N TYR A 363 -19.19 -5.22 -9.09
CA TYR A 363 -19.60 -5.06 -7.69
C TYR A 363 -21.12 -5.19 -7.51
N SER A 364 -21.91 -4.44 -8.27
CA SER A 364 -23.38 -4.49 -8.16
C SER A 364 -23.98 -5.88 -8.46
N GLU A 365 -23.48 -6.60 -9.47
CA GLU A 365 -23.96 -7.93 -9.83
C GLU A 365 -23.71 -8.97 -8.73
N HIS A 366 -22.50 -9.02 -8.19
CA HIS A 366 -22.13 -9.97 -7.14
C HIS A 366 -22.76 -9.64 -5.78
N THR A 367 -22.97 -8.36 -5.50
CA THR A 367 -23.73 -7.90 -4.33
C THR A 367 -25.20 -8.32 -4.42
N ALA A 368 -25.86 -8.09 -5.55
CA ALA A 368 -27.24 -8.55 -5.76
C ALA A 368 -27.37 -10.08 -5.64
N ASN A 369 -26.39 -10.82 -6.16
CA ASN A 369 -26.34 -12.28 -6.01
C ASN A 369 -26.13 -12.73 -4.56
N THR A 370 -25.50 -11.93 -3.72
CA THR A 370 -25.37 -12.21 -2.29
C THR A 370 -26.66 -11.92 -1.54
N GLN A 371 -27.31 -10.79 -1.80
CA GLN A 371 -28.58 -10.43 -1.14
C GLN A 371 -29.68 -11.48 -1.36
N LYS A 372 -29.74 -12.08 -2.56
CA LYS A 372 -30.67 -13.19 -2.85
C LYS A 372 -30.49 -14.40 -1.89
N LYS A 373 -29.29 -14.59 -1.32
CA LYS A 373 -28.98 -15.71 -0.42
C LYS A 373 -29.60 -15.56 0.95
N PHE A 374 -29.92 -14.33 1.36
CA PHE A 374 -30.52 -14.05 2.66
C PHE A 374 -31.92 -14.67 2.79
N GLN A 375 -32.52 -15.07 1.68
CA GLN A 375 -33.84 -15.73 1.60
C GLN A 375 -33.74 -17.25 1.36
N LEU A 376 -32.53 -17.82 1.28
CA LEU A 376 -32.37 -19.25 1.03
C LEU A 376 -32.58 -20.07 2.32
N PRO A 377 -33.14 -21.29 2.20
CA PRO A 377 -33.22 -22.21 3.33
C PRO A 377 -31.84 -22.45 3.96
N GLY A 378 -31.79 -22.43 5.29
CA GLY A 378 -30.54 -22.63 6.05
C GLY A 378 -29.68 -21.39 6.21
N TRP A 379 -30.13 -20.20 5.76
CA TRP A 379 -29.41 -18.95 6.02
C TRP A 379 -29.22 -18.73 7.54
N PRO A 380 -27.98 -18.49 8.01
CA PRO A 380 -27.72 -18.36 9.44
C PRO A 380 -28.39 -17.13 10.07
N SER A 381 -28.90 -17.28 11.29
CA SER A 381 -29.45 -16.16 12.06
C SER A 381 -28.36 -15.15 12.44
N LYS A 382 -28.74 -13.88 12.59
CA LYS A 382 -27.89 -12.89 13.26
C LYS A 382 -27.97 -13.18 14.75
N ASN A 383 -26.97 -13.86 15.29
CA ASN A 383 -26.82 -14.03 16.74
C ASN A 383 -26.23 -12.76 17.37
#